data_AF-A0AA43CI33-F1
#
_entry.id   AF-A0AA43CI33-F1
#
_cell.length_a   1.000
_cell.length_b   1.000
_cell.length_c   1.000
_cell.angle_alpha   90.00
_cell.angle_beta   90.00
_cell.angle_gamma   90.00
#
_symmetry.space_group_name_H-M   'P 1'
#
loop_
_entity.id
_entity.type
_entity.pdbx_description
1 polymer ?
#
loop_
_entity_poly.entity_id
_entity_poly.type
_entity_poly.pdbx_seq_one_letter_code
_entity_poly.pdbx_strand_id
1 'polypeptide(L)'
;MNNRKIIATVFILLAVVLGAIFFSQIEFPSDFKNFFKEKNFERIEFPAGIEIYFKADFYSQFGSFAIALELFVAGIHLFTKHRKANFTLALFGYTALLDPFFNIIGLFTSMLPIYAMIVFSSCAIVALWLAFSNTFQLRRISFLAAFFGFILGTAQELFFNYL
;
A
#
# COMPACT_ATOMS: atom_id res chain seq x y z
N MET A 1 5.93 8.39 27.39
CA MET A 1 5.56 8.76 26.00
C MET A 1 4.06 8.48 25.81
N ASN A 2 3.28 9.36 25.20
CA ASN A 2 1.83 9.18 25.04
C ASN A 2 1.54 7.94 24.15
N ASN A 3 0.69 7.00 24.56
CA ASN A 3 0.44 5.71 23.88
C ASN A 3 0.21 5.86 22.36
N ARG A 4 -0.47 6.92 21.93
CA ARG A 4 -0.65 7.25 20.52
C ARG A 4 0.67 7.38 19.76
N LYS A 5 1.63 8.12 20.32
CA LYS A 5 2.94 8.35 19.69
C LYS A 5 3.73 7.05 19.61
N ILE A 6 3.64 6.18 20.62
CA ILE A 6 4.28 4.85 20.59
C ILE A 6 3.75 4.05 19.41
N ILE A 7 2.43 3.89 19.30
CA ILE A 7 1.81 3.12 18.21
C ILE A 7 2.15 3.72 16.84
N ALA A 8 2.04 5.05 16.71
CA ALA A 8 2.37 5.74 15.48
C ALA A 8 3.83 5.54 15.07
N THR A 9 4.77 5.63 16.02
CA THR A 9 6.19 5.38 15.76
C THR A 9 6.43 3.93 15.34
N VAL A 10 5.78 2.95 15.96
CA VAL A 10 5.87 1.54 15.55
C VAL A 10 5.36 1.36 14.11
N PHE A 11 4.20 1.93 13.77
CA PHE A 11 3.65 1.85 12.42
C PHE A 11 4.59 2.46 11.38
N ILE A 12 5.15 3.64 11.67
CA ILE A 12 6.11 4.31 10.80
C ILE A 12 7.36 3.45 10.60
N LEU A 13 7.95 2.91 11.68
CA LEU A 13 9.16 2.10 11.58
C LEU A 13 8.92 0.82 10.77
N LEU A 14 7.84 0.10 11.05
CA LEU A 14 7.48 -1.10 10.29
C LEU A 14 7.26 -0.79 8.81
N ALA A 15 6.55 0.30 8.52
CA ALA A 15 6.30 0.72 7.15
C ALA A 15 7.58 1.11 6.39
N VAL A 16 8.53 1.80 7.04
CA VAL A 16 9.82 2.15 6.43
C VAL A 16 10.65 0.90 6.15
N VAL A 17 10.73 -0.02 7.12
CA VAL A 17 11.51 -1.26 6.96
C VAL A 17 10.92 -2.14 5.85
N LEU A 18 9.61 -2.43 5.91
CA LEU A 18 8.95 -3.25 4.91
C LEU A 18 8.90 -2.56 3.55
N GLY A 19 8.65 -1.25 3.52
CA GLY A 19 8.67 -0.44 2.30
C GLY A 19 10.03 -0.48 1.61
N ALA A 20 11.13 -0.37 2.36
CA ALA A 20 12.48 -0.50 1.79
C ALA A 20 12.73 -1.90 1.23
N ILE A 21 12.30 -2.96 1.93
CA ILE A 21 12.41 -4.34 1.45
C ILE A 21 11.64 -4.51 0.13
N PHE A 22 10.37 -4.12 0.08
CA PHE A 22 9.56 -4.28 -1.14
C PHE A 22 10.06 -3.40 -2.28
N PHE A 23 10.48 -2.17 -1.99
CA PHE A 23 11.04 -1.29 -3.00
C PHE A 23 12.30 -1.88 -3.64
N SER A 24 13.14 -2.58 -2.86
CA SER A 24 14.34 -3.24 -3.38
C SER A 24 14.05 -4.45 -4.28
N GLN A 25 12.83 -4.97 -4.24
CA GLN A 25 12.39 -6.11 -5.05
C GLN A 25 11.72 -5.69 -6.37
N ILE A 26 11.47 -4.39 -6.58
CA ILE A 26 10.85 -3.89 -7.81
C ILE A 26 11.86 -3.98 -8.95
N GLU A 27 11.49 -4.69 -10.00
CA GLU A 27 12.31 -4.83 -11.20
C GLU A 27 11.97 -3.74 -12.22
N PHE A 28 12.92 -2.82 -12.41
CA PHE A 28 12.78 -1.78 -13.43
C PHE A 28 13.33 -2.26 -14.78
N PRO A 29 12.60 -2.07 -15.90
CA PRO A 29 13.06 -2.46 -17.22
C PRO A 29 14.39 -1.79 -17.60
N SER A 30 15.42 -2.60 -17.90
CA SER A 30 16.77 -2.12 -18.23
C SER A 30 16.87 -1.42 -19.59
N ASP A 31 15.92 -1.67 -20.50
CA ASP A 31 15.99 -1.22 -21.91
C ASP A 31 15.85 0.30 -22.08
N PHE A 32 15.25 1.00 -21.11
CA PHE A 32 15.08 2.45 -21.16
C PHE A 32 16.43 3.20 -21.17
N LYS A 33 17.47 2.61 -20.58
CA LYS A 33 18.82 3.20 -20.54
C LYS A 33 19.55 3.10 -21.88
N ASN A 34 19.25 2.08 -22.68
CA ASN A 34 19.86 1.90 -24.00
C ASN A 34 19.17 2.76 -25.07
N PHE A 35 17.87 3.04 -24.90
CA PHE A 35 17.10 3.91 -25.80
C PHE A 35 17.72 5.29 -26.00
N PHE A 36 18.20 5.94 -24.92
CA PHE A 36 18.80 7.27 -25.02
C PHE A 36 20.27 7.28 -25.45
N LYS A 37 20.91 6.11 -25.54
CA LYS A 37 22.34 6.01 -25.83
C LYS A 37 22.64 5.92 -27.34
N GLU A 38 21.66 5.57 -28.18
CA GLU A 38 21.97 5.00 -29.51
C GLU A 38 21.40 5.71 -30.76
N LYS A 39 20.62 6.80 -30.73
CA LYS A 39 20.15 7.39 -32.02
C LYS A 39 20.15 8.91 -32.17
N ASN A 40 20.85 9.33 -33.24
CA ASN A 40 20.56 10.52 -34.03
C ASN A 40 19.12 10.44 -34.57
N PHE A 41 18.35 11.50 -34.33
CA PHE A 41 16.92 11.59 -34.62
C PHE A 41 16.64 11.77 -36.12
N GLU A 42 16.42 10.68 -36.86
CA GLU A 42 15.87 10.77 -38.24
C GLU A 42 14.52 10.07 -38.43
N ARG A 43 14.05 9.27 -37.46
CA ARG A 43 12.69 8.70 -37.46
C ARG A 43 12.13 8.62 -36.04
N ILE A 44 10.88 9.05 -35.86
CA ILE A 44 10.12 8.82 -34.62
C ILE A 44 9.62 7.37 -34.68
N GLU A 45 10.49 6.43 -34.34
CA GLU A 45 10.08 5.07 -33.99
C GLU A 45 9.62 5.12 -32.52
N PHE A 46 8.42 4.62 -32.22
CA PHE A 46 7.99 4.48 -30.83
C PHE A 46 9.06 3.70 -30.06
N PRO A 47 9.48 4.14 -28.86
CA PRO A 47 10.59 3.52 -28.14
C PRO A 47 10.26 2.05 -27.86
N ALA A 48 11.00 1.13 -28.46
CA ALA A 48 10.94 -0.28 -28.10
C ALA A 48 11.22 -0.39 -26.58
N GLY A 49 10.28 -0.98 -25.83
CA GLY A 49 10.40 -1.15 -24.37
C GLY A 49 9.46 -0.28 -23.51
N ILE A 50 8.77 0.73 -24.06
CA ILE A 50 7.76 1.47 -23.27
C ILE A 50 6.52 0.61 -22.98
N GLU A 51 6.22 -0.35 -23.86
CA GLU A 51 5.09 -1.28 -23.71
C GLU A 51 5.09 -2.03 -22.36
N ILE A 52 6.27 -2.26 -21.78
CA ILE A 52 6.43 -2.94 -20.49
C ILE A 52 5.80 -2.12 -19.35
N TYR A 53 5.87 -0.78 -19.40
CA TYR A 53 5.23 0.10 -18.42
C TYR A 53 3.70 0.13 -18.53
N PHE A 54 3.14 -0.47 -19.58
CA PHE A 54 1.69 -0.61 -19.76
C PHE A 54 1.19 -2.02 -19.45
N LYS A 55 2.07 -2.94 -19.00
CA LYS A 55 1.67 -4.29 -18.59
C LYS A 55 1.23 -4.33 -17.13
N ALA A 56 0.17 -5.07 -16.86
CA ALA A 56 -0.32 -5.38 -15.52
C ALA A 56 0.78 -5.90 -14.59
N ASP A 57 1.58 -6.86 -15.09
CA ASP A 57 2.69 -7.49 -14.36
C ASP A 57 3.77 -6.50 -13.86
N PHE A 58 3.87 -5.32 -14.47
CA PHE A 58 4.78 -4.28 -13.98
C PHE A 58 4.20 -3.60 -12.73
N TYR A 59 2.90 -3.30 -12.74
CA TYR A 59 2.25 -2.61 -11.61
C TYR A 59 2.01 -3.54 -10.43
N SER A 60 1.76 -4.82 -10.65
CA SER A 60 1.48 -5.80 -9.58
C SER A 60 2.59 -5.88 -8.53
N GLN A 61 3.85 -5.63 -8.93
CA GLN A 61 5.02 -5.60 -8.05
C GLN A 61 4.94 -4.48 -6.98
N PHE A 62 4.17 -3.42 -7.24
CA PHE A 62 4.03 -2.29 -6.33
C PHE A 62 2.99 -2.52 -5.23
N GLY A 63 2.16 -3.59 -5.30
CA GLY A 63 1.08 -3.81 -4.34
C GLY A 63 1.55 -3.89 -2.89
N SER A 64 2.57 -4.72 -2.62
CA SER A 64 3.16 -4.83 -1.27
C SER A 64 3.75 -3.50 -0.78
N PHE A 65 4.34 -2.72 -1.69
CA PHE A 65 4.88 -1.40 -1.38
C PHE A 65 3.76 -0.37 -1.09
N ALA A 66 2.65 -0.42 -1.83
CA ALA A 66 1.49 0.44 -1.61
C ALA A 66 0.89 0.25 -0.22
N ILE A 67 0.75 -1.01 0.24
CA ILE A 67 0.29 -1.32 1.61
C ILE A 67 1.24 -0.75 2.67
N ALA A 68 2.56 -0.87 2.45
CA ALA A 68 3.55 -0.25 3.33
C ALA A 68 3.39 1.27 3.37
N LEU A 69 3.18 1.91 2.22
CA LEU A 69 2.95 3.35 2.13
C LEU A 69 1.68 3.79 2.88
N GLU A 70 0.59 3.02 2.80
CA GLU A 70 -0.63 3.29 3.55
C GLU A 70 -0.38 3.23 5.07
N LEU A 71 0.36 2.22 5.55
CA LEU A 71 0.74 2.12 6.96
C LEU A 71 1.60 3.32 7.39
N PHE A 72 2.53 3.75 6.55
CA PHE A 72 3.37 4.92 6.80
C PHE A 72 2.53 6.20 6.93
N VAL A 73 1.63 6.44 5.97
CA VAL A 73 0.74 7.61 5.97
C VAL A 73 -0.18 7.59 7.19
N ALA A 74 -0.75 6.43 7.52
CA ALA A 74 -1.58 6.25 8.70
C ALA A 74 -0.79 6.53 9.99
N GLY A 75 0.45 6.05 10.07
CA GLY A 75 1.37 6.32 11.18
C GLY A 75 1.67 7.82 11.34
N ILE A 76 2.01 8.53 10.26
CA ILE A 76 2.24 9.99 10.30
C ILE A 76 0.99 10.74 10.76
N HIS A 77 -0.17 10.39 10.20
CA HIS A 77 -1.44 11.02 10.56
C HIS A 77 -1.77 10.80 12.04
N LEU A 78 -1.52 9.60 12.56
CA LEU A 78 -1.71 9.27 13.97
C LEU A 78 -0.72 10.04 14.87
N PHE A 79 0.54 10.17 14.44
CA PHE A 79 1.58 10.88 15.19
C PHE A 79 1.22 12.36 15.37
N THR A 80 0.85 13.00 14.27
CA THR A 80 0.53 14.44 14.15
C THR A 80 -0.86 14.83 14.63
N LYS A 81 -1.69 13.86 15.04
CA LYS A 81 -3.12 14.08 15.38
C LYS A 81 -3.92 14.65 14.19
N HIS A 82 -3.62 14.22 12.97
CA HIS A 82 -4.31 14.75 11.81
C HIS A 82 -5.80 14.35 11.79
N ARG A 83 -6.69 15.24 11.35
CA ARG A 83 -8.15 15.03 11.30
C ARG A 83 -8.58 13.83 10.45
N LYS A 84 -7.72 13.38 9.54
CA LYS A 84 -7.95 12.21 8.66
C LYS A 84 -7.35 10.90 9.20
N ALA A 85 -6.75 10.91 10.39
CA ALA A 85 -6.04 9.73 10.93
C ALA A 85 -6.91 8.47 10.98
N ASN A 86 -8.15 8.58 11.47
CA ASN A 86 -9.04 7.42 11.54
C ASN A 86 -9.43 6.90 10.15
N PHE A 87 -9.55 7.77 9.14
CA PHE A 87 -9.79 7.35 7.76
C PHE A 87 -8.58 6.62 7.18
N THR A 88 -7.37 7.16 7.34
CA THR A 88 -6.15 6.52 6.81
C THR A 88 -5.85 5.19 7.52
N LEU A 89 -6.15 5.08 8.81
CA LEU A 89 -6.05 3.83 9.57
C LEU A 89 -7.07 2.79 9.06
N ALA A 90 -8.29 3.20 8.77
CA ALA A 90 -9.31 2.31 8.23
C ALA A 90 -8.96 1.85 6.81
N LEU A 91 -8.50 2.75 5.94
CA LEU A 91 -8.06 2.43 4.58
C LEU A 91 -6.98 1.35 4.62
N PHE A 92 -5.85 1.63 5.31
CA PHE A 92 -4.79 0.63 5.52
C PHE A 92 -5.34 -0.69 6.08
N GLY A 93 -6.18 -0.58 7.10
CA GLY A 93 -6.73 -1.75 7.77
C GLY A 93 -7.58 -2.64 6.87
N TYR A 94 -8.35 -2.04 5.95
CA TYR A 94 -9.11 -2.79 4.96
C TYR A 94 -8.19 -3.41 3.91
N THR A 95 -7.33 -2.61 3.28
CA THR A 95 -6.40 -3.08 2.24
C THR A 95 -5.61 -4.30 2.73
N ALA A 96 -4.94 -4.17 3.88
CA ALA A 96 -4.08 -5.22 4.42
C ALA A 96 -4.81 -6.50 4.88
N LEU A 97 -6.11 -6.43 5.22
CA LEU A 97 -6.90 -7.62 5.56
C LEU A 97 -7.60 -8.24 4.35
N LEU A 98 -7.84 -7.46 3.30
CA LEU A 98 -8.45 -7.95 2.07
C LEU A 98 -7.52 -8.86 1.29
N ASP A 99 -6.21 -8.58 1.27
CA ASP A 99 -5.21 -9.46 0.65
C ASP A 99 -5.29 -10.93 1.16
N PRO A 100 -5.09 -11.22 2.46
CA PRO A 100 -5.16 -12.60 2.96
C PRO A 100 -6.57 -13.18 2.80
N PHE A 101 -7.62 -12.36 2.95
CA PHE A 101 -8.99 -12.80 2.78
C PHE A 101 -9.27 -13.28 1.35
N PHE A 102 -8.88 -12.49 0.35
CA PHE A 102 -9.03 -12.81 -1.07
C PHE A 102 -8.18 -14.01 -1.49
N ASN A 103 -6.98 -14.13 -0.94
CA ASN A 103 -6.14 -15.30 -1.14
C ASN A 103 -6.77 -16.59 -0.58
N ILE A 104 -7.40 -16.53 0.61
CA ILE A 104 -8.05 -17.69 1.23
C ILE A 104 -9.30 -18.15 0.46
N ILE A 105 -10.10 -17.21 -0.06
CA ILE A 105 -11.30 -17.57 -0.84
C ILE A 105 -11.00 -17.92 -2.30
N GLY A 106 -9.73 -17.83 -2.73
CA GLY A 106 -9.27 -18.17 -4.07
C GLY A 106 -9.56 -17.13 -5.15
N LEU A 107 -9.71 -15.85 -4.77
CA LEU A 107 -9.94 -14.77 -5.74
C LEU A 107 -8.68 -14.43 -6.56
N PHE A 108 -7.51 -14.40 -5.90
CA PHE A 108 -6.19 -14.26 -6.50
C PHE A 108 -5.13 -14.91 -5.59
N THR A 109 -3.91 -15.09 -6.10
CA THR A 109 -2.75 -15.49 -5.27
C THR A 109 -2.06 -14.24 -4.74
N SER A 110 -1.94 -14.13 -3.43
CA SER A 110 -1.29 -12.96 -2.81
C SER A 110 0.18 -12.86 -3.22
N MET A 111 0.60 -11.66 -3.62
CA MET A 111 2.00 -11.33 -3.86
C MET A 111 2.77 -11.01 -2.57
N LEU A 112 2.07 -10.90 -1.42
CA LEU A 112 2.70 -10.64 -0.14
C LEU A 112 3.37 -11.91 0.40
N PRO A 113 4.64 -11.83 0.82
CA PRO A 113 5.25 -12.94 1.54
C PRO A 113 4.57 -13.12 2.90
N ILE A 114 4.51 -14.37 3.37
CA ILE A 114 3.77 -14.76 4.59
C ILE A 114 4.14 -13.91 5.81
N TYR A 115 5.42 -13.58 6.00
CA TYR A 115 5.86 -12.75 7.12
C TYR A 115 5.22 -11.36 7.10
N ALA A 116 5.09 -10.76 5.91
CA ALA A 116 4.51 -9.44 5.75
C ALA A 116 2.99 -9.48 5.92
N MET A 117 2.34 -10.52 5.39
CA MET A 117 0.91 -10.78 5.58
C MET A 117 0.56 -10.83 7.07
N ILE A 118 1.34 -11.54 7.89
CA ILE A 118 1.13 -11.62 9.35
C ILE A 118 1.33 -10.24 10.02
N VAL A 119 2.41 -9.53 9.68
CA VAL A 119 2.73 -8.23 10.29
C VAL A 119 1.68 -7.18 9.92
N PHE A 120 1.31 -7.08 8.64
CA PHE A 120 0.30 -6.14 8.18
C PHE A 120 -1.08 -6.47 8.72
N SER A 121 -1.50 -7.75 8.74
CA SER A 121 -2.78 -8.15 9.33
C SER A 121 -2.86 -7.77 10.80
N SER A 122 -1.78 -7.99 11.57
CA SER A 122 -1.72 -7.61 12.98
C SER A 122 -1.84 -6.10 13.16
N CYS A 123 -1.13 -5.32 12.35
CA CYS A 123 -1.23 -3.86 12.35
C CYS A 123 -2.62 -3.39 11.93
N ALA A 124 -3.24 -4.06 10.95
CA ALA A 124 -4.54 -3.73 10.39
C ALA A 124 -5.66 -3.92 11.40
N ILE A 125 -5.63 -5.00 12.18
CA ILE A 125 -6.58 -5.22 13.29
C ILE A 125 -6.47 -4.07 14.30
N VAL A 126 -5.26 -3.69 14.69
CA VAL A 126 -5.03 -2.53 15.59
C VAL A 126 -5.51 -1.23 14.95
N ALA A 127 -5.22 -1.01 13.66
CA ALA A 127 -5.59 0.20 12.95
C ALA A 127 -7.11 0.37 12.84
N LEU A 128 -7.84 -0.71 12.50
CA LEU A 128 -9.30 -0.71 12.46
C LEU A 128 -9.88 -0.47 13.86
N TRP A 129 -9.36 -1.15 14.88
CA TRP A 129 -9.79 -0.91 16.25
C TRP A 129 -9.65 0.57 16.65
N LEU A 130 -8.51 1.18 16.35
CA LEU A 130 -8.26 2.60 16.64
C LEU A 130 -9.17 3.52 15.83
N ALA A 131 -9.39 3.22 14.56
CA ALA A 131 -10.23 4.02 13.66
C ALA A 131 -11.70 4.07 14.13
N PHE A 132 -12.26 2.93 14.55
CA PHE A 132 -13.66 2.81 14.96
C PHE A 132 -13.89 3.24 16.42
N SER A 133 -13.01 2.86 17.35
CA SER A 133 -13.15 3.26 18.75
C SER A 133 -12.87 4.74 18.98
N ASN A 134 -12.17 5.40 18.04
CA ASN A 134 -11.71 6.79 18.15
C ASN A 134 -10.99 7.05 19.49
N THR A 135 -10.11 6.12 19.90
CA THR A 135 -9.42 6.13 21.20
C THR A 135 -8.74 7.45 21.53
N PHE A 136 -8.20 8.13 20.51
CA PHE A 136 -7.42 9.36 20.67
C PHE A 136 -8.20 10.64 20.39
N GLN A 137 -9.54 10.56 20.27
CA GLN A 137 -10.43 11.70 20.08
C GLN A 137 -10.08 12.57 18.85
N LEU A 138 -9.57 11.97 17.77
CA LEU A 138 -9.07 12.69 16.58
C LEU A 138 -10.19 13.10 15.63
N ARG A 139 -11.25 12.29 15.54
CA ARG A 139 -12.58 12.52 14.91
C ARG A 139 -13.14 11.14 14.57
N ARG A 140 -14.32 10.78 15.06
CA ARG A 140 -14.94 9.48 14.73
C ARG A 140 -15.03 9.32 13.21
N ILE A 141 -14.66 8.14 12.72
CA ILE A 141 -14.86 7.81 11.31
C ILE A 141 -16.37 7.81 11.05
N SER A 142 -16.79 8.49 9.98
CA SER A 142 -18.18 8.41 9.55
C SER A 142 -18.41 7.09 8.82
N PHE A 143 -19.65 6.60 8.82
CA PHE A 143 -20.03 5.41 8.07
C PHE A 143 -19.62 5.52 6.59
N LEU A 144 -19.88 6.68 5.96
CA LEU A 144 -19.48 6.93 4.58
C LEU A 144 -17.96 6.85 4.39
N ALA A 145 -17.17 7.41 5.30
CA ALA A 145 -15.71 7.34 5.22
C ALA A 145 -15.19 5.91 5.39
N ALA A 146 -15.80 5.12 6.28
CA ALA A 146 -15.48 3.70 6.42
C ALA A 146 -15.84 2.90 5.15
N PHE A 147 -17.03 3.14 4.60
CA PHE A 147 -17.50 2.48 3.37
C PHE A 147 -16.61 2.81 2.17
N PHE A 148 -16.26 4.08 1.97
CA PHE A 148 -15.31 4.47 0.93
C PHE A 148 -13.91 3.90 1.19
N GLY A 149 -13.46 3.83 2.45
CA GLY A 149 -12.20 3.18 2.79
C GLY A 149 -12.18 1.71 2.37
N PHE A 150 -13.28 0.98 2.62
CA PHE A 150 -13.43 -0.40 2.20
C PHE A 150 -13.43 -0.56 0.66
N ILE A 151 -14.18 0.28 -0.05
CA ILE A 151 -14.21 0.26 -1.52
C ILE A 151 -12.81 0.54 -2.08
N LEU A 152 -12.11 1.54 -1.57
CA LEU A 152 -10.79 1.91 -2.04
C LEU A 152 -9.76 0.81 -1.75
N GLY A 153 -9.78 0.20 -0.56
CA GLY A 153 -8.93 -0.94 -0.25
C GLY A 153 -9.20 -2.13 -1.16
N THR A 154 -10.48 -2.43 -1.43
CA THR A 154 -10.87 -3.49 -2.38
C THR A 154 -10.38 -3.18 -3.80
N ALA A 155 -10.58 -1.95 -4.27
CA ALA A 155 -10.14 -1.53 -5.59
C ALA A 155 -8.61 -1.63 -5.74
N GLN A 156 -7.87 -1.27 -4.70
CA GLN A 156 -6.41 -1.37 -4.69
C GLN A 156 -5.93 -2.81 -4.76
N GLU A 157 -6.52 -3.72 -3.96
CA GLU A 157 -6.15 -5.13 -3.99
C GLU A 157 -6.44 -5.78 -5.34
N LEU A 158 -7.57 -5.46 -5.95
CA LEU A 158 -7.90 -5.94 -7.29
C LEU A 158 -6.99 -5.33 -8.36
N PHE A 159 -6.63 -4.05 -8.23
CA PHE A 159 -5.73 -3.39 -9.18
C PHE A 159 -4.33 -4.02 -9.20
N PHE A 160 -3.79 -4.40 -8.04
CA PHE A 160 -2.43 -4.93 -7.97
C PHE A 160 -2.33 -6.45 -8.13
N ASN A 161 -3.37 -7.21 -7.75
CA ASN A 161 -3.30 -8.67 -7.78
C ASN A 161 -4.13 -9.34 -8.88
N TYR A 162 -5.05 -8.62 -9.53
CA TYR A 162 -5.98 -9.21 -10.51
C TYR A 162 -5.97 -8.53 -11.89
N LEU A 163 -5.85 -7.20 -11.94
CA LEU A 163 -5.84 -6.40 -13.17
C LEU A 163 -4.44 -6.19 -13.73
#